data_AF-A0AAE1G610-F1
#
_entry.id   AF-A0AAE1G610-F1
#
_cell.length_a   1.000
_cell.length_b   1.000
_cell.length_c   1.000
_cell.angle_alpha   90.00
_cell.angle_beta   90.00
_cell.angle_gamma   90.00
#
_symmetry.space_group_name_H-M   'P 1'
#
loop_
_entity.id
_entity.type
_entity.pdbx_description
1 polymer ?
#
loop_
_entity_poly.entity_id
_entity_poly.type
_entity_poly.pdbx_seq_one_letter_code
_entity_poly.pdbx_strand_id
1 'polypeptide(L)'
;MRGPSIDDYWALDTRMPQITEYMSSKRFRQIRALLHFNNNENAKSSTDRFYKVRPLFSGITKQFLQVKATPTQSIDEVMVGYKGTMAGNLRQYIANKPDKFGYKLFCRASIDGFIHDIVMYQGATTFSSHPVDLCEDEEQQLMSSKLVLVLAKTIQDLKNSTIYADNYFTSIQLVEFLRDKYQCRYVGTARPNRIGNPPLMSKKEMEKKSTPRGTLDYPATGSLPCVGRTINR
;
A
#
# COMPACT_ATOMS: atom_id res chain seq x y z
N MET A 1 8.47 -3.60 21.99
CA MET A 1 9.92 -3.80 22.15
C MET A 1 10.61 -2.71 21.34
N ARG A 2 11.49 -1.89 21.94
CA ARG A 2 12.23 -0.86 21.20
C ARG A 2 13.36 -1.59 20.45
N GLY A 3 13.48 -1.40 19.14
CA GLY A 3 14.58 -1.99 18.38
C GLY A 3 15.94 -1.43 18.85
N PRO A 4 17.05 -2.14 18.57
CA PRO A 4 18.37 -1.71 18.97
C PRO A 4 18.70 -0.33 18.40
N SER A 5 19.31 0.52 19.23
CA SER A 5 19.88 1.79 18.80
C SER A 5 21.09 1.58 17.90
N ILE A 6 21.53 2.61 17.18
CA ILE A 6 22.75 2.54 16.35
C ILE A 6 23.98 2.22 17.23
N ASP A 7 23.98 2.68 18.48
CA ASP A 7 25.13 2.54 19.37
C ASP A 7 25.24 1.11 19.91
N ASP A 8 24.10 0.42 20.02
CA ASP A 8 24.02 -0.96 20.51
C ASP A 8 24.86 -1.91 19.63
N TYR A 9 24.96 -1.66 18.32
CA TYR A 9 25.77 -2.50 17.42
C TYR A 9 27.27 -2.50 17.74
N TRP A 10 27.79 -1.46 18.41
CA TRP A 10 29.19 -1.34 18.85
C TRP A 10 29.36 -1.44 20.38
N ALA A 11 28.28 -1.55 21.15
CA ALA A 11 28.35 -1.77 22.58
C ALA A 11 28.93 -3.16 22.88
N LEU A 12 29.55 -3.34 24.05
CA LEU A 12 30.23 -4.58 24.40
C LEU A 12 29.25 -5.77 24.45
N ASP A 13 28.09 -5.59 25.08
CA ASP A 13 27.13 -6.67 25.34
C ASP A 13 26.28 -7.06 24.12
N THR A 14 26.11 -6.13 23.17
CA THR A 14 25.28 -6.30 21.97
C THR A 14 26.09 -6.19 20.68
N ARG A 15 27.41 -6.37 20.79
CA ARG A 15 28.35 -6.21 19.68
C ARG A 15 27.97 -7.13 18.54
N MET A 16 27.92 -6.58 17.32
CA MET A 16 27.77 -7.37 16.09
C MET A 16 29.07 -7.35 15.29
N PRO A 17 29.91 -8.42 15.39
CA PRO A 17 31.19 -8.50 14.68
C PRO A 17 31.08 -8.20 13.18
N GLN A 18 30.00 -8.67 12.54
CA GLN A 18 29.71 -8.47 11.11
C GLN A 18 29.59 -7.00 10.68
N ILE A 19 29.45 -6.07 11.63
CA ILE A 19 29.44 -4.62 11.39
C ILE A 19 30.73 -4.01 11.96
N THR A 20 31.05 -4.36 13.21
CA THR A 20 32.13 -3.70 13.97
C THR A 20 33.53 -4.01 13.46
N GLU A 21 33.74 -5.15 12.80
CA GLU A 21 35.03 -5.51 12.21
C GLU A 21 35.31 -4.73 10.92
N TYR A 22 34.27 -4.30 10.20
CA TYR A 22 34.41 -3.60 8.93
C TYR A 22 34.50 -2.09 9.09
N MET A 23 33.82 -1.51 10.08
CA MET A 23 33.90 -0.06 10.32
C MET A 23 33.63 0.34 11.77
N SER A 24 34.25 1.45 12.18
CA SER A 24 33.96 2.07 13.46
C SER A 24 32.59 2.75 13.47
N SER A 25 32.00 2.85 14.67
CA SER A 25 30.73 3.56 14.89
C SER A 25 30.79 5.02 14.41
N LYS A 26 31.95 5.67 14.53
CA LYS A 26 32.18 7.04 14.02
C LYS A 26 32.10 7.07 12.49
N ARG A 27 32.75 6.14 11.80
CA ARG A 27 32.73 6.06 10.33
C ARG A 27 31.32 5.79 9.81
N PHE A 28 30.59 4.86 10.44
CA PHE A 28 29.20 4.58 10.07
C PHE A 28 28.31 5.83 10.16
N ARG A 29 28.39 6.58 11.26
CA ARG A 29 27.62 7.83 11.41
C ARG A 29 27.97 8.87 10.35
N GLN A 30 29.25 9.01 9.98
CA GLN A 30 29.68 9.91 8.91
C GLN A 30 29.07 9.53 7.55
N ILE A 31 29.16 8.25 7.16
CA ILE A 31 28.57 7.75 5.91
C ILE A 31 27.06 8.00 5.91
N ARG A 32 26.37 7.63 7.00
CA ARG A 32 24.92 7.83 7.14
C ARG A 32 24.51 9.30 7.03
N ALA A 33 25.31 10.23 7.56
CA ALA A 33 25.00 11.66 7.52
C ALA A 33 25.18 12.28 6.13
N LEU A 34 26.02 11.68 5.28
CA LEU A 34 26.37 12.18 3.94
C LEU A 34 25.75 11.35 2.82
N LEU A 35 24.92 10.36 3.14
CA LEU A 35 24.30 9.48 2.14
C LEU A 35 23.23 10.24 1.35
N HIS A 36 23.44 10.33 0.03
CA HIS A 36 22.54 10.98 -0.91
C HIS A 36 22.30 10.08 -2.12
N PHE A 37 21.08 10.10 -2.66
CA PHE A 37 20.70 9.34 -3.86
C PHE A 37 20.36 10.23 -5.05
N ASN A 38 20.40 11.56 -4.89
CA ASN A 38 20.08 12.51 -5.95
C ASN A 38 20.81 13.85 -5.76
N ASN A 39 20.99 14.64 -6.82
CA ASN A 39 21.64 15.96 -6.74
C ASN A 39 20.69 16.98 -6.09
N ASN A 40 21.06 17.51 -4.91
CA ASN A 40 20.25 18.47 -4.16
C ASN A 40 20.05 19.82 -4.89
N GLU A 41 20.92 20.20 -5.81
CA GLU A 41 20.77 21.44 -6.60
C GLU A 41 19.49 21.43 -7.44
N ASN A 42 19.10 20.24 -7.91
CA ASN A 42 17.93 20.02 -8.74
C ASN A 42 16.65 19.76 -7.91
N ALA A 43 16.73 19.69 -6.58
CA ALA A 43 15.58 19.36 -5.75
C ALA A 43 14.50 20.44 -5.77
N LYS A 44 14.87 21.71 -5.98
CA LYS A 44 13.93 22.85 -5.95
C LYS A 44 13.01 22.90 -7.17
N SER A 45 13.43 22.34 -8.30
CA SER A 45 12.65 22.31 -9.54
C SER A 45 11.75 21.07 -9.64
N SER A 46 11.90 20.11 -8.73
CA SER A 46 11.10 18.88 -8.76
C SER A 46 9.76 19.05 -8.07
N THR A 47 8.71 18.53 -8.71
CA THR A 47 7.37 18.37 -8.12
C THR A 47 7.25 17.08 -7.29
N ASP A 48 8.24 16.19 -7.37
CA ASP A 48 8.33 14.97 -6.57
C ASP A 48 8.83 15.29 -5.16
N ARG A 49 7.95 15.12 -4.17
CA ARG A 49 8.27 15.41 -2.78
C ARG A 49 9.21 14.36 -2.17
N PHE A 50 9.39 13.21 -2.82
CA PHE A 50 10.38 12.19 -2.48
C PHE A 50 11.64 12.24 -3.35
N TYR A 51 11.86 13.32 -4.11
CA TYR A 51 12.98 13.47 -5.06
C TYR A 51 14.34 12.95 -4.56
N LYS A 52 14.70 13.25 -3.30
CA LYS A 52 15.99 12.87 -2.71
C LYS A 52 16.20 11.36 -2.56
N VAL A 53 15.13 10.58 -2.44
CA VAL A 53 15.17 9.12 -2.29
C VAL A 53 14.57 8.38 -3.48
N ARG A 54 13.99 9.12 -4.44
CA ARG A 54 13.34 8.54 -5.62
C ARG A 54 14.23 7.56 -6.38
N PRO A 55 15.51 7.85 -6.68
CA PRO A 55 16.34 6.91 -7.43
C PRO A 55 16.53 5.57 -6.73
N LEU A 56 16.62 5.57 -5.39
CA LEU A 56 16.71 4.35 -4.59
C LEU A 56 15.43 3.50 -4.74
N PHE A 57 14.26 4.12 -4.51
CA PHE A 57 12.98 3.41 -4.60
C PHE A 57 12.67 2.96 -6.03
N SER A 58 12.93 3.79 -7.04
CA SER A 58 12.77 3.41 -8.44
C SER A 58 13.67 2.23 -8.81
N GLY A 59 14.91 2.20 -8.34
CA GLY A 59 15.83 1.08 -8.55
C GLY A 59 15.33 -0.21 -7.89
N ILE A 60 14.91 -0.13 -6.62
CA ILE A 60 14.38 -1.28 -5.87
C ILE A 60 13.11 -1.81 -6.53
N THR A 61 12.12 -0.95 -6.78
CA THR A 61 10.84 -1.34 -7.39
C THR A 61 11.06 -1.93 -8.79
N LYS A 62 11.98 -1.38 -9.59
CA LYS A 62 12.32 -1.95 -10.91
C LYS A 62 12.76 -3.42 -10.79
N GLN A 63 13.57 -3.75 -9.78
CA GLN A 63 14.02 -5.12 -9.55
C GLN A 63 12.91 -6.00 -8.97
N PHE A 64 12.09 -5.47 -8.05
CA PHE A 64 10.97 -6.21 -7.46
C PHE A 64 9.95 -6.62 -8.52
N LEU A 65 9.68 -5.77 -9.51
CA LEU A 65 8.79 -6.08 -10.63
C LEU A 65 9.29 -7.20 -11.55
N GLN A 66 10.59 -7.54 -11.52
CA GLN A 66 11.13 -8.70 -12.26
C GLN A 66 10.83 -10.03 -11.55
N VAL A 67 10.51 -9.99 -10.25
CA VAL A 67 10.16 -11.20 -9.50
C VAL A 67 8.77 -11.65 -9.94
N LYS A 68 8.64 -12.94 -10.28
CA LYS A 68 7.37 -13.50 -10.74
C LYS A 68 6.33 -13.41 -9.63
N ALA A 69 5.26 -12.68 -9.88
CA ALA A 69 4.14 -12.56 -8.96
C ALA A 69 3.27 -13.82 -8.96
N THR A 70 2.76 -14.20 -7.79
CA THR A 70 1.72 -15.25 -7.67
C THR A 70 0.36 -14.71 -8.14
N PRO A 71 -0.59 -15.56 -8.60
CA PRO A 71 -1.91 -15.09 -9.00
C PRO A 71 -2.69 -14.36 -7.88
N THR A 72 -2.44 -14.71 -6.62
CA THR A 72 -3.03 -14.04 -5.46
C THR A 72 -2.19 -12.83 -5.08
N GLN A 73 -2.79 -11.64 -5.14
CA GLN A 73 -2.14 -10.36 -4.87
C GLN A 73 -2.91 -9.57 -3.81
N SER A 74 -2.22 -8.95 -2.87
CA SER A 74 -2.80 -8.03 -1.90
C SER A 74 -2.33 -6.60 -2.15
N ILE A 75 -3.22 -5.64 -1.91
CA ILE A 75 -2.90 -4.20 -1.91
C ILE A 75 -3.28 -3.64 -0.55
N ASP A 76 -2.31 -3.04 0.12
CA ASP A 76 -2.51 -2.46 1.44
C ASP A 76 -1.58 -1.26 1.69
N GLU A 77 -1.87 -0.54 2.77
CA GLU A 77 -1.08 0.56 3.29
C GLU A 77 0.00 0.09 4.27
N VAL A 78 1.23 0.53 4.01
CA VAL A 78 2.39 0.37 4.89
C VAL A 78 2.80 1.72 5.45
N MET A 79 3.05 1.77 6.76
CA MET A 79 3.57 2.95 7.44
C MET A 79 5.05 2.77 7.76
N VAL A 80 5.88 3.68 7.27
CA VAL A 80 7.29 3.79 7.66
C VAL A 80 7.39 4.79 8.79
N GLY A 81 7.56 4.29 10.02
CA GLY A 81 7.60 5.10 11.24
C GLY A 81 8.63 6.22 11.16
N TYR A 82 8.19 7.46 11.41
CA TYR A 82 9.06 8.63 11.44
C TYR A 82 8.57 9.64 12.48
N LYS A 83 9.40 9.85 13.52
CA LYS A 83 9.09 10.75 14.65
C LYS A 83 9.69 12.14 14.51
N GLY A 84 10.48 12.40 13.46
CA GLY A 84 11.07 13.72 13.23
C GLY A 84 10.06 14.74 12.68
N THR A 85 10.49 15.99 12.55
CA THR A 85 9.66 17.12 12.10
C THR A 85 9.96 17.58 10.68
N MET A 86 11.09 17.15 10.11
CA MET A 86 11.59 17.64 8.81
C MET A 86 10.78 17.19 7.60
N ALA A 87 9.90 16.20 7.78
CA ALA A 87 9.03 15.69 6.72
C ALA A 87 7.84 16.62 6.39
N GLY A 88 7.55 17.62 7.22
CA GLY A 88 6.39 18.52 7.05
C GLY A 88 5.10 17.74 6.78
N ASN A 89 4.35 18.14 5.75
CA ASN A 89 3.08 17.51 5.37
C ASN A 89 3.22 16.13 4.70
N LEU A 90 4.44 15.61 4.48
CA LEU A 90 4.61 14.20 4.06
C LEU A 90 4.43 13.25 5.25
N ARG A 91 4.63 13.74 6.47
CA ARG A 91 4.38 12.97 7.68
C ARG A 91 2.88 12.83 7.89
N GLN A 92 2.38 11.60 7.78
CA GLN A 92 0.98 11.27 8.00
C GLN A 92 0.77 10.79 9.43
N TYR A 93 -0.42 11.07 9.97
CA TYR A 93 -0.88 10.53 11.24
C TYR A 93 -1.97 9.48 11.00
N ILE A 94 -1.80 8.29 11.56
CA ILE A 94 -2.78 7.19 11.47
C ILE A 94 -3.02 6.61 12.85
N ALA A 95 -4.17 6.95 13.42
CA ALA A 95 -4.50 6.63 14.81
C ALA A 95 -4.42 5.13 15.14
N ASN A 96 -4.76 4.27 14.18
CA ASN A 96 -4.93 2.82 14.37
C ASN A 96 -3.66 2.00 14.08
N LYS A 97 -2.53 2.63 13.69
CA LYS A 97 -1.26 1.92 13.44
C LYS A 97 -0.34 2.02 14.67
N PRO A 98 0.52 1.01 14.94
CA PRO A 98 1.44 1.04 16.09
C PRO A 98 2.35 2.27 16.09
N ASP A 99 2.96 2.56 14.94
CA ASP A 99 3.63 3.82 14.67
C ASP A 99 2.65 4.80 14.05
N LYS A 100 2.07 5.66 14.89
CA LYS A 100 1.04 6.60 14.47
C LYS A 100 1.54 7.69 13.53
N PHE A 101 2.85 8.00 13.54
CA PHE A 101 3.45 9.03 12.70
C PHE A 101 4.48 8.42 11.77
N GLY A 102 4.39 8.72 10.47
CA GLY A 102 5.31 8.16 9.50
C GLY A 102 5.06 8.61 8.07
N TYR A 103 5.80 8.01 7.15
CA TYR A 103 5.52 8.09 5.73
C TYR A 103 4.54 6.99 5.34
N LYS A 104 3.51 7.38 4.61
CA LYS A 104 2.49 6.47 4.09
C LYS A 104 2.91 5.93 2.74
N LEU A 105 2.94 4.61 2.63
CA LEU A 105 3.22 3.87 1.40
C LEU A 105 2.02 2.99 1.08
N PHE A 106 1.80 2.71 -0.20
CA PHE A 106 0.88 1.69 -0.67
C PHE A 106 1.69 0.61 -1.38
N CYS A 107 1.51 -0.64 -0.97
CA CYS A 107 2.30 -1.74 -1.48
C CYS A 107 1.38 -2.78 -2.12
N ARG A 108 1.83 -3.35 -3.23
CA ARG A 108 1.30 -4.60 -3.77
C ARG A 108 2.20 -5.75 -3.37
N ALA A 109 1.65 -6.81 -2.80
CA ALA A 109 2.38 -8.00 -2.40
C ALA A 109 1.73 -9.30 -2.88
N SER A 110 2.53 -10.35 -3.07
CA SER A 110 2.02 -11.71 -3.28
C SER A 110 1.69 -12.42 -1.96
N ILE A 111 1.04 -13.57 -2.06
CA ILE A 111 0.67 -14.40 -0.90
C ILE A 111 1.86 -14.89 -0.07
N ASP A 112 3.04 -14.98 -0.67
CA ASP A 112 4.31 -15.29 0.01
C ASP A 112 4.89 -14.11 0.82
N GLY A 113 4.22 -12.95 0.79
CA GLY A 113 4.65 -11.73 1.49
C GLY A 113 5.65 -10.88 0.71
N PHE A 114 6.02 -11.25 -0.51
CA PHE A 114 6.94 -10.46 -1.32
C PHE A 114 6.25 -9.20 -1.86
N ILE A 115 6.84 -8.02 -1.62
CA ILE A 115 6.35 -6.74 -2.15
C ILE A 115 6.88 -6.55 -3.56
N HIS A 116 5.97 -6.45 -4.54
CA HIS A 116 6.31 -6.27 -5.94
C HIS A 116 6.39 -4.81 -6.36
N ASP A 117 5.51 -3.97 -5.80
CA ASP A 117 5.37 -2.58 -6.22
C ASP A 117 4.98 -1.67 -5.06
N ILE A 118 5.43 -0.41 -5.12
CA ILE A 118 5.33 0.57 -4.04
C ILE A 118 4.98 1.95 -4.61
N VAL A 119 3.87 2.51 -4.13
CA VAL A 119 3.49 3.91 -4.37
C VAL A 119 3.71 4.72 -3.08
N MET A 120 4.57 5.74 -3.16
CA MET A 120 4.82 6.65 -2.03
C MET A 120 3.78 7.77 -2.01
N TYR A 121 3.02 7.91 -0.92
CA TYR A 121 1.99 8.93 -0.82
C TYR A 121 2.58 10.33 -0.64
N GLN A 122 2.32 11.22 -1.60
CA GLN A 122 2.79 12.60 -1.58
C GLN A 122 1.67 13.64 -1.78
N GLY A 123 0.42 13.25 -1.62
CA GLY A 123 -0.75 14.11 -1.82
C GLY A 123 -1.12 14.19 -3.31
N ALA A 124 -1.31 15.40 -3.84
CA ALA A 124 -1.77 15.60 -5.22
C ALA A 124 -0.81 15.02 -6.28
N THR A 125 0.50 14.99 -6.01
CA THR A 125 1.52 14.47 -6.94
C THR A 125 1.77 12.97 -6.79
N THR A 126 0.93 12.22 -6.07
CA THR A 126 1.19 10.80 -5.74
C THR A 126 1.49 9.93 -6.96
N PHE A 127 0.79 10.15 -8.06
CA PHE A 127 0.96 9.36 -9.28
C PHE A 127 2.00 9.94 -10.25
N SER A 128 2.34 11.23 -10.14
CA SER A 128 3.23 11.93 -11.08
C SER A 128 4.65 11.36 -11.16
N SER A 129 5.05 10.56 -10.16
CA SER A 129 6.39 9.97 -10.09
C SER A 129 6.37 8.44 -10.17
N HIS A 130 5.21 7.85 -10.45
CA HIS A 130 5.08 6.41 -10.69
C HIS A 130 5.28 6.13 -12.19
N PRO A 131 5.97 5.05 -12.59
CA PRO A 131 6.21 4.74 -14.01
C PRO A 131 4.98 4.27 -14.79
N VAL A 132 3.82 4.18 -14.15
CA VAL A 132 2.58 3.72 -14.79
C VAL A 132 1.68 4.92 -14.97
N ASP A 133 1.41 5.25 -16.22
CA ASP A 133 0.45 6.28 -16.60
C ASP A 133 -0.98 5.76 -16.47
N LEU A 134 -1.90 6.67 -16.17
CA LEU A 134 -3.34 6.42 -16.16
C LEU A 134 -3.95 7.03 -17.44
N CYS A 135 -4.82 6.29 -18.13
CA CYS A 135 -5.58 6.87 -19.25
C CYS A 135 -6.79 7.67 -18.75
N GLU A 136 -7.45 8.42 -19.64
CA GLU A 136 -8.47 9.42 -19.27
C GLU A 136 -9.58 8.90 -18.34
N ASP A 137 -10.11 7.70 -18.61
CA ASP A 137 -11.14 7.07 -17.80
C ASP A 137 -10.62 6.56 -16.44
N GLU A 138 -9.35 6.17 -16.36
CA GLU A 138 -8.66 5.85 -15.10
C GLU A 138 -8.38 7.13 -14.29
N GLU A 139 -8.09 8.24 -14.94
CA GLU A 139 -7.88 9.54 -14.29
C GLU A 139 -9.17 10.13 -13.69
N GLN A 140 -10.34 9.70 -14.16
CA GLN A 140 -11.62 10.10 -13.58
C GLN A 140 -11.98 9.31 -12.31
N GLN A 141 -11.25 8.23 -12.01
CA GLN A 141 -11.51 7.40 -10.84
C GLN A 141 -11.14 8.09 -9.53
N LEU A 142 -11.69 7.60 -8.42
CA LEU A 142 -11.31 8.04 -7.07
C LEU A 142 -9.82 7.76 -6.80
N MET A 143 -9.19 8.56 -5.93
CA MET A 143 -7.77 8.39 -5.55
C MET A 143 -7.45 6.96 -5.09
N SER A 144 -8.33 6.32 -4.31
CA SER A 144 -8.12 4.94 -3.85
C SER A 144 -8.21 3.92 -4.99
N SER A 145 -9.06 4.17 -5.99
CA SER A 145 -9.20 3.35 -7.19
C SER A 145 -7.99 3.51 -8.11
N LYS A 146 -7.51 4.74 -8.33
CA LYS A 146 -6.25 5.01 -9.07
C LYS A 146 -5.06 4.27 -8.48
N LEU A 147 -4.93 4.22 -7.14
CA LEU A 147 -3.89 3.44 -6.46
C LEU A 147 -3.95 1.96 -6.83
N VAL A 148 -5.14 1.36 -6.79
CA VAL A 148 -5.32 -0.04 -7.19
C VAL A 148 -4.97 -0.23 -8.66
N LEU A 149 -5.42 0.65 -9.55
CA LEU A 149 -5.15 0.55 -10.99
C LEU A 149 -3.66 0.62 -11.30
N VAL A 150 -2.95 1.61 -10.73
CA VAL A 150 -1.51 1.76 -10.89
C VAL A 150 -0.77 0.50 -10.45
N LEU A 151 -1.09 -0.03 -9.27
CA LEU A 151 -0.45 -1.23 -8.72
C LEU A 151 -0.85 -2.51 -9.48
N ALA A 152 -2.08 -2.58 -9.99
CA ALA A 152 -2.59 -3.72 -10.75
C ALA A 152 -1.92 -3.83 -12.13
N LYS A 153 -1.69 -2.69 -12.80
CA LYS A 153 -1.07 -2.64 -14.14
C LYS A 153 0.37 -3.14 -14.16
N THR A 154 1.03 -3.24 -13.00
CA THR A 154 2.36 -3.84 -12.90
C THR A 154 2.34 -5.36 -12.67
N ILE A 155 1.16 -5.99 -12.62
CA ILE A 155 1.01 -7.44 -12.57
C ILE A 155 1.20 -8.02 -13.98
N GLN A 156 2.15 -8.94 -14.14
CA GLN A 156 2.50 -9.55 -15.43
C GLN A 156 1.31 -10.27 -16.10
N ASP A 157 0.54 -11.02 -15.31
CA ASP A 157 -0.66 -11.74 -15.77
C ASP A 157 -1.89 -11.30 -14.96
N LEU A 158 -2.30 -10.05 -15.19
CA LEU A 158 -3.40 -9.41 -14.46
C LEU A 158 -4.72 -10.17 -14.62
N LYS A 159 -5.01 -10.68 -15.83
CA LYS A 159 -6.25 -11.42 -16.16
C LYS A 159 -6.40 -12.71 -15.35
N ASN A 160 -5.30 -13.41 -15.08
CA ASN A 160 -5.32 -14.63 -14.27
C ASN A 160 -5.06 -14.36 -12.78
N SER A 161 -4.92 -13.10 -12.39
CA SER A 161 -4.70 -12.72 -10.99
C SER A 161 -6.01 -12.35 -10.27
N THR A 162 -5.95 -12.39 -8.93
CA THR A 162 -6.99 -11.92 -8.03
C THR A 162 -6.39 -10.93 -7.04
N ILE A 163 -6.94 -9.72 -7.03
CA ILE A 163 -6.54 -8.66 -6.10
C ILE A 163 -7.40 -8.73 -4.84
N TYR A 164 -6.74 -8.68 -3.69
CA TYR A 164 -7.34 -8.61 -2.36
C TYR A 164 -7.00 -7.26 -1.74
N ALA A 165 -8.01 -6.52 -1.29
CA ALA A 165 -7.79 -5.24 -0.63
C ALA A 165 -8.85 -4.92 0.43
N ASP A 166 -8.55 -3.95 1.28
CA ASP A 166 -9.45 -3.53 2.35
C ASP A 166 -10.54 -2.55 1.87
N ASN A 167 -11.30 -2.04 2.83
CA ASN A 167 -12.39 -1.10 2.58
C ASN A 167 -11.96 0.33 2.21
N TYR A 168 -10.69 0.68 2.39
CA TYR A 168 -10.14 1.94 1.93
C TYR A 168 -9.99 1.94 0.40
N PHE A 169 -9.72 0.78 -0.20
CA PHE A 169 -9.57 0.64 -1.66
C PHE A 169 -10.87 0.25 -2.36
N THR A 170 -11.72 -0.54 -1.71
CA THR A 170 -12.87 -1.17 -2.37
C THR A 170 -14.02 -0.20 -2.68
N SER A 171 -14.50 -0.22 -3.92
CA SER A 171 -15.78 0.35 -4.39
C SER A 171 -16.35 -0.53 -5.51
N ILE A 172 -17.67 -0.52 -5.71
CA ILE A 172 -18.31 -1.33 -6.78
C ILE A 172 -17.83 -0.89 -8.17
N GLN A 173 -17.75 0.42 -8.39
CA GLN A 173 -17.26 1.01 -9.64
C GLN A 173 -15.85 0.51 -9.99
N LEU A 174 -14.94 0.40 -9.00
CA LEU A 174 -13.60 -0.14 -9.23
C LEU A 174 -13.64 -1.62 -9.63
N VAL A 175 -14.48 -2.41 -8.96
CA VAL A 175 -14.58 -3.86 -9.22
C VAL A 175 -15.13 -4.13 -10.63
N GLU A 176 -16.16 -3.38 -11.04
CA GLU A 176 -16.70 -3.43 -12.40
C GLU A 176 -15.66 -2.99 -13.42
N PHE A 177 -14.98 -1.87 -13.18
CA PHE A 177 -13.93 -1.37 -14.06
C PHE A 177 -12.80 -2.38 -14.27
N LEU A 178 -12.30 -2.99 -13.18
CA LEU A 178 -11.26 -4.03 -13.25
C LEU A 178 -11.70 -5.28 -14.00
N ARG A 179 -12.96 -5.69 -13.81
CA ARG A 179 -13.55 -6.84 -14.50
C ARG A 179 -13.69 -6.56 -15.99
N ASP A 180 -14.33 -5.46 -16.35
CA ASP A 180 -14.72 -5.21 -17.73
C ASP A 180 -13.50 -4.85 -18.58
N LYS A 181 -12.62 -3.99 -18.05
CA LYS A 181 -11.44 -3.51 -18.78
C LYS A 181 -10.27 -4.49 -18.77
N TYR A 182 -10.01 -5.15 -17.64
CA TYR A 182 -8.80 -5.99 -17.46
C TYR A 182 -9.08 -7.47 -17.25
N GLN A 183 -10.36 -7.88 -17.14
CA GLN A 183 -10.75 -9.23 -16.76
C GLN A 183 -10.06 -9.70 -15.46
N CYS A 184 -9.76 -8.75 -14.57
CA CYS A 184 -9.12 -8.98 -13.29
C CYS A 184 -10.17 -9.33 -12.24
N ARG A 185 -9.88 -10.34 -11.42
CA ARG A 185 -10.71 -10.67 -10.26
C ARG A 185 -10.34 -9.74 -9.10
N TYR A 186 -11.34 -9.33 -8.33
CA TYR A 186 -11.15 -8.48 -7.16
C TYR A 186 -12.00 -8.98 -6.01
N VAL A 187 -11.41 -9.02 -4.82
CA VAL A 187 -12.06 -9.36 -3.57
C VAL A 187 -11.69 -8.31 -2.54
N GLY A 188 -12.68 -7.75 -1.85
CA GLY A 188 -12.39 -6.79 -0.80
C GLY A 188 -13.57 -6.57 0.11
N THR A 189 -13.26 -6.10 1.33
CA THR A 189 -14.30 -5.60 2.23
C THR A 189 -14.74 -4.24 1.75
N ALA A 190 -16.03 -3.93 1.78
CA ALA A 190 -16.52 -2.64 1.30
C ALA A 190 -17.25 -1.85 2.40
N ARG A 191 -17.17 -0.52 2.34
CA ARG A 191 -17.97 0.36 3.20
C ARG A 191 -19.38 0.49 2.64
N PRO A 192 -20.44 0.57 3.48
CA PRO A 192 -21.82 0.70 3.00
C PRO A 192 -22.02 1.87 2.03
N ASN A 193 -21.33 2.99 2.26
CA ASN A 193 -21.42 4.18 1.40
C ASN A 193 -20.65 4.07 0.06
N ARG A 194 -19.98 2.95 -0.21
CA ARG A 194 -19.20 2.71 -1.45
C ARG A 194 -19.76 1.58 -2.32
N ILE A 195 -20.84 0.95 -1.86
CA ILE A 195 -21.50 -0.17 -2.54
C ILE A 195 -22.90 0.17 -3.05
N GLY A 196 -23.30 1.44 -2.96
CA GLY A 196 -24.67 1.87 -3.29
C GLY A 196 -25.67 1.32 -2.28
N ASN A 197 -26.80 0.83 -2.78
CA ASN A 197 -27.86 0.24 -1.95
C ASN A 197 -28.22 -1.17 -2.44
N PRO A 198 -27.32 -2.15 -2.27
CA PRO A 198 -27.59 -3.52 -2.69
C PRO A 198 -28.75 -4.10 -1.87
N PRO A 199 -29.55 -5.02 -2.42
CA PRO A 199 -30.69 -5.65 -1.75
C PRO A 199 -30.22 -6.66 -0.70
N LEU A 200 -29.50 -6.17 0.32
CA LEU A 200 -28.99 -6.92 1.45
C LEU A 200 -29.85 -6.61 2.68
N MET A 201 -30.10 -7.63 3.50
CA MET A 201 -30.59 -7.50 4.86
C MET A 201 -29.86 -6.39 5.58
N SER A 202 -30.59 -5.48 6.20
CA SER A 202 -30.02 -4.38 6.97
C SER A 202 -29.15 -4.90 8.12
N LYS A 203 -28.22 -4.07 8.58
CA LYS A 203 -27.39 -4.39 9.76
C LYS A 203 -28.26 -4.74 10.98
N LYS A 204 -29.36 -4.01 11.18
CA LYS A 204 -30.33 -4.26 12.26
C LYS A 204 -30.99 -5.63 12.15
N GLU A 205 -31.34 -6.07 10.94
CA GLU A 205 -31.96 -7.38 10.73
C GLU A 205 -30.97 -8.52 10.99
N MET A 206 -29.72 -8.34 10.56
CA MET A 206 -28.68 -9.32 10.84
C MET A 206 -28.35 -9.39 12.34
N GLU A 207 -28.38 -8.28 13.06
CA GLU A 207 -28.04 -8.21 14.50
C GLU A 207 -29.11 -8.81 15.43
N LYS A 208 -30.31 -9.15 14.92
CA LYS A 208 -31.38 -9.78 15.72
C LYS A 208 -30.90 -11.07 16.37
N LYS A 209 -31.34 -11.33 17.61
CA LYS A 209 -31.04 -12.60 18.32
C LYS A 209 -31.53 -13.85 17.58
N SER A 210 -32.55 -13.70 16.73
CA SER A 210 -33.09 -14.76 15.88
C SER A 210 -32.17 -15.16 14.72
N THR A 211 -31.23 -14.29 14.34
CA THR A 211 -30.31 -14.54 13.23
C THR A 211 -29.09 -15.29 13.76
N PRO A 212 -28.82 -16.53 13.30
CA PRO A 212 -27.65 -17.29 13.74
C PRO A 212 -26.32 -16.58 13.46
N ARG A 213 -25.31 -16.83 14.31
CA ARG A 213 -23.95 -16.35 14.04
C ARG A 213 -23.41 -17.03 12.79
N GLY A 214 -22.69 -16.27 11.95
CA GLY A 214 -22.17 -16.78 10.68
C GLY A 214 -23.17 -16.78 9.53
N THR A 215 -24.40 -16.26 9.72
CA THR A 215 -25.33 -16.05 8.59
C THR A 215 -24.71 -15.11 7.56
N LEU A 216 -24.78 -15.56 6.30
CA LEU A 216 -24.33 -14.86 5.11
C LEU A 216 -25.55 -14.47 4.29
N ASP A 217 -25.62 -13.20 3.93
CA ASP A 217 -26.60 -12.70 2.97
C ASP A 217 -25.88 -12.14 1.75
N TYR A 218 -26.30 -12.57 0.56
CA TYR A 218 -25.70 -12.16 -0.70
C TYR A 218 -26.74 -12.23 -1.83
N PRO A 219 -26.88 -11.17 -2.64
CA PRO A 219 -27.67 -11.24 -3.86
C PRO A 219 -26.84 -11.97 -4.92
N ALA A 220 -27.40 -13.03 -5.50
CA ALA A 220 -26.86 -13.67 -6.68
C ALA A 220 -27.51 -13.04 -7.93
N THR A 221 -26.99 -11.90 -8.39
CA THR A 221 -27.37 -11.34 -9.70
C THR A 221 -26.22 -11.49 -10.68
N GLY A 222 -26.50 -12.15 -11.81
CA GLY A 222 -25.50 -12.70 -12.74
C GLY A 222 -24.58 -11.71 -13.47
N SER A 223 -24.76 -10.40 -13.30
CA SER A 223 -23.92 -9.35 -13.91
C SER A 223 -23.21 -8.43 -12.90
N LEU A 224 -23.69 -8.32 -11.66
CA LEU A 224 -23.12 -7.42 -10.66
C LEU A 224 -22.00 -8.10 -9.84
N PRO A 225 -21.05 -7.35 -9.26
CA PRO A 225 -20.17 -7.90 -8.23
C PRO A 225 -20.98 -8.53 -7.09
N CYS A 226 -20.62 -9.75 -6.69
CA CYS A 226 -21.27 -10.40 -5.56
C CYS A 226 -20.91 -9.63 -4.28
N VAL A 227 -21.90 -8.97 -3.67
CA VAL A 227 -21.73 -8.24 -2.42
C VAL A 227 -22.35 -9.05 -1.29
N GLY A 228 -21.52 -9.54 -0.36
CA GLY A 228 -22.00 -10.26 0.81
C GLY A 228 -22.02 -9.40 2.07
N ARG A 229 -22.94 -9.68 2.99
CA ARG A 229 -22.88 -9.22 4.38
C ARG A 229 -22.81 -10.42 5.33
N THR A 230 -21.91 -10.36 6.29
CA THR A 230 -21.69 -11.40 7.31
C THR A 230 -21.79 -10.76 8.69
N ILE A 231 -22.25 -11.53 9.69
CA ILE A 231 -22.22 -11.12 11.08
C ILE A 231 -21.21 -11.92 11.91
N ASN A 232 -20.23 -11.20 12.47
CA ASN A 232 -19.29 -11.69 13.46
C ASN A 232 -19.53 -10.89 14.74
N ARG A 233 -20.31 -11.44 15.68
CA ARG A 233 -20.37 -10.91 17.05
C ARG A 233 -19.06 -11.20 17.77
#